data_AF-A0A427B7B5-F1
#
_entry.id   AF-A0A427B7B5-F1
#
_cell.length_a   1.000
_cell.length_b   1.000
_cell.length_c   1.000
_cell.angle_alpha   90.00
_cell.angle_beta   90.00
_cell.angle_gamma   90.00
#
_symmetry.space_group_name_H-M   'P 1'
#
loop_
_entity.id
_entity.type
_entity.pdbx_description
1 polymer ?
#
loop_
_entity_poly.entity_id
_entity_poly.type
_entity_poly.pdbx_seq_one_letter_code
_entity_poly.pdbx_strand_id
1 'polypeptide(L)'
;MLGLHEHFFVAAPRDSLESLPESDGTNKLGASFETPCGRRLIKPSAYVEKIASLKPNLWASIADEVPAWVSGKRNKTSIDRTLRWLDECLALDPVCFWIGGFGLGENVEERPALLNAVTDNLPEEKVRFISGLSLPEEVLQGVASGIDLFDSTYIYHLTLGGFALIFPFEILDHNNLDFQLDDTVGDRTKINLRATIYRCVISVLLMYHTVVN
;
A
#
# COMPACT_ATOMS: atom_id res chain seq x y z
N MET A 1 -9.51 -13.84 -17.81
CA MET A 1 -8.29 -13.82 -16.96
C MET A 1 -7.17 -13.24 -17.82
N LEU A 2 -6.25 -12.45 -17.26
CA LEU A 2 -5.32 -11.57 -17.99
C LEU A 2 -4.26 -12.28 -18.88
N GLY A 3 -4.38 -13.59 -19.14
CA GLY A 3 -3.39 -14.38 -19.89
C GLY A 3 -2.07 -14.62 -19.15
N LEU A 4 -1.96 -14.16 -17.91
CA LEU A 4 -0.75 -14.19 -17.08
C LEU A 4 -0.71 -15.43 -16.19
N HIS A 5 -0.69 -16.62 -16.81
CA HIS A 5 -0.88 -17.89 -16.08
C HIS A 5 0.25 -18.25 -15.10
N GLU A 6 1.44 -17.70 -15.28
CA GLU A 6 2.63 -18.00 -14.44
C GLU A 6 2.89 -16.94 -13.35
N HIS A 7 1.97 -16.00 -13.15
CA HIS A 7 2.16 -14.88 -12.23
C HIS A 7 1.45 -15.11 -10.91
N PHE A 8 2.05 -14.61 -9.83
CA PHE A 8 1.45 -14.60 -8.50
C PHE A 8 0.53 -13.39 -8.36
N PHE A 9 -0.72 -13.63 -7.96
CA PHE A 9 -1.72 -12.60 -7.75
C PHE A 9 -2.09 -12.47 -6.28
N VAL A 10 -2.07 -11.23 -5.80
CA VAL A 10 -2.59 -10.83 -4.50
C VAL A 10 -3.85 -10.02 -4.72
N ALA A 11 -4.96 -10.39 -4.09
CA ALA A 11 -6.21 -9.64 -4.15
C ALA A 11 -6.44 -8.89 -2.83
N ALA A 12 -6.46 -7.57 -2.92
CA ALA A 12 -6.82 -6.69 -1.82
C ALA A 12 -8.25 -6.15 -2.03
N PRO A 13 -8.99 -5.84 -0.96
CA PRO A 13 -10.33 -5.27 -1.06
C PRO A 13 -10.33 -3.81 -1.57
N ARG A 14 -9.21 -3.10 -1.45
CA ARG A 14 -9.04 -1.70 -1.81
C ARG A 14 -7.89 -1.51 -2.80
N ASP A 15 -8.00 -0.44 -3.58
CA ASP A 15 -6.87 0.12 -4.30
C ASP A 15 -6.23 1.23 -3.45
N SER A 16 -4.99 1.03 -3.09
CA SER A 16 -4.19 1.93 -2.26
C SER A 16 -3.87 3.27 -2.95
N LEU A 17 -4.03 3.36 -4.27
CA LEU A 17 -3.82 4.61 -5.04
C LEU A 17 -4.98 5.60 -4.91
N GLU A 18 -6.21 5.09 -4.83
CA GLU A 18 -7.43 5.89 -4.96
C GLU A 18 -8.21 5.99 -3.64
N SER A 19 -7.90 5.16 -2.65
CA SER A 19 -8.74 5.01 -1.47
C SER A 19 -8.14 5.67 -0.23
N LEU A 20 -8.52 6.93 0.03
CA LEU A 20 -8.73 7.32 1.42
C LEU A 20 -9.88 6.46 1.97
N PRO A 21 -9.85 5.98 3.22
CA PRO A 21 -10.93 5.18 3.78
C PRO A 21 -12.13 6.07 4.09
N GLU A 22 -12.88 6.49 3.07
CA GLU A 22 -14.21 7.02 3.28
C GLU A 22 -15.12 5.88 3.74
N SER A 23 -15.42 5.85 5.04
CA SER A 23 -16.31 4.84 5.64
C SER A 23 -17.80 5.08 5.34
N ASP A 24 -18.09 6.05 4.47
CA ASP A 24 -19.44 6.51 4.18
C ASP A 24 -20.24 5.41 3.48
N GLY A 25 -21.39 5.09 4.08
CA GLY A 25 -22.26 4.01 3.62
C GLY A 25 -21.90 2.63 4.17
N THR A 26 -20.73 2.45 4.79
CA THR A 26 -20.39 1.19 5.47
C THR A 26 -21.32 0.95 6.65
N ASN A 27 -21.93 -0.23 6.69
CA ASN A 27 -22.95 -0.55 7.68
C ASN A 27 -22.82 -2.01 8.13
N LYS A 28 -23.76 -2.48 8.94
CA LYS A 28 -23.72 -3.83 9.52
C LYS A 28 -23.71 -4.96 8.47
N LEU A 29 -24.22 -4.69 7.27
CA LEU A 29 -24.37 -5.68 6.19
C LEU A 29 -23.11 -5.83 5.34
N GLY A 30 -22.21 -4.84 5.32
CA GLY A 30 -21.03 -4.89 4.46
C GLY A 30 -20.23 -3.60 4.39
N ALA A 31 -19.07 -3.70 3.75
CA ALA A 31 -18.15 -2.60 3.50
C ALA A 31 -18.55 -1.81 2.24
N SER A 32 -18.43 -0.49 2.29
CA SER A 32 -18.71 0.41 1.19
C SER A 32 -17.42 0.78 0.46
N PHE A 33 -17.44 0.68 -0.87
CA PHE A 33 -16.31 0.97 -1.75
C PHE A 33 -16.70 2.03 -2.76
N GLU A 34 -15.87 3.07 -2.90
CA GLU A 34 -15.98 3.98 -4.03
C GLU A 34 -15.35 3.34 -5.27
N THR A 35 -16.01 3.53 -6.40
CA THR A 35 -15.54 3.03 -7.70
C THR A 35 -15.73 4.12 -8.74
N PRO A 36 -15.07 4.04 -9.90
CA PRO A 36 -15.38 4.94 -11.03
C PRO A 36 -16.85 4.93 -11.46
N CYS A 37 -17.60 3.89 -11.11
CA CYS A 37 -19.04 3.73 -11.37
C CYS A 37 -19.93 4.11 -10.15
N GLY A 38 -19.35 4.83 -9.18
CA GLY A 38 -19.97 5.23 -7.92
C GLY A 38 -19.86 4.19 -6.80
N ARG A 39 -20.39 4.56 -5.63
CA ARG A 39 -20.38 3.75 -4.41
C ARG A 39 -21.03 2.37 -4.60
N ARG A 40 -20.43 1.36 -3.99
CA ARG A 40 -20.92 -0.02 -3.94
C ARG A 40 -20.78 -0.59 -2.53
N LEU A 41 -21.89 -1.07 -1.97
CA LEU A 41 -21.89 -1.84 -0.73
C LEU A 41 -21.65 -3.32 -1.06
N ILE A 42 -20.60 -3.91 -0.50
CA ILE A 42 -20.22 -5.30 -0.71
C ILE A 42 -20.35 -6.07 0.61
N LYS A 43 -21.15 -7.13 0.60
CA LYS A 43 -21.29 -8.08 1.73
C LYS A 43 -20.08 -9.03 1.78
N PRO A 44 -19.70 -9.57 2.95
CA PRO A 44 -18.61 -10.53 3.05
C PRO A 44 -18.80 -11.75 2.14
N SER A 45 -20.01 -12.34 2.12
CA SER A 45 -20.32 -13.46 1.21
C SER A 45 -20.12 -13.12 -0.28
N ALA A 46 -20.58 -11.96 -0.72
CA ALA A 46 -20.42 -11.52 -2.10
C ALA A 46 -18.96 -11.20 -2.44
N TYR A 47 -18.17 -10.75 -1.46
CA TYR A 47 -16.73 -10.55 -1.62
C TYR A 47 -16.01 -11.89 -1.81
N VAL A 48 -16.29 -12.85 -0.92
CA VAL A 48 -15.80 -14.23 -0.95
C VAL A 48 -16.10 -14.91 -2.30
N GLU A 49 -17.32 -14.78 -2.82
CA GLU A 49 -17.69 -15.30 -4.15
C GLU A 49 -16.84 -14.69 -5.28
N LYS A 50 -16.58 -13.37 -5.23
CA LYS A 50 -15.73 -12.70 -6.21
C LYS A 50 -14.29 -13.17 -6.13
N ILE A 51 -13.73 -13.27 -4.93
CA ILE A 51 -12.37 -13.77 -4.71
C ILE A 51 -12.23 -15.20 -5.24
N ALA A 52 -13.18 -16.08 -4.94
CA ALA A 52 -13.19 -17.44 -5.45
C ALA A 52 -13.24 -17.49 -6.99
N SER A 53 -13.91 -16.55 -7.64
CA SER A 53 -13.95 -16.44 -9.10
C SER A 53 -12.62 -15.95 -9.70
N LEU A 54 -11.91 -15.06 -8.99
CA LEU A 54 -10.61 -14.51 -9.41
C LEU A 54 -9.48 -15.53 -9.24
N LYS A 55 -9.61 -16.46 -8.29
CA LYS A 55 -8.59 -17.46 -7.95
C LYS A 55 -7.18 -16.84 -7.78
N PRO A 56 -7.02 -15.81 -6.93
CA PRO A 56 -5.70 -15.26 -6.66
C PRO A 56 -4.88 -16.27 -5.86
N ASN A 57 -3.56 -16.11 -5.85
CA ASN A 57 -2.67 -16.92 -5.03
C ASN A 57 -2.75 -16.51 -3.55
N LEU A 58 -3.05 -15.24 -3.29
CA LEU A 58 -3.19 -14.66 -1.96
C LEU A 58 -4.34 -13.65 -1.95
N TRP A 59 -5.06 -13.52 -0.84
CA TRP A 59 -6.13 -12.52 -0.72
C TRP A 59 -6.38 -12.10 0.72
N ALA A 60 -6.84 -10.87 0.85
CA ALA A 60 -7.16 -10.22 2.11
C ALA A 60 -8.66 -10.26 2.41
N SER A 61 -9.07 -10.45 3.67
CA SER A 61 -10.47 -10.26 4.07
C SER A 61 -10.88 -8.79 3.99
N ILE A 62 -12.18 -8.51 3.80
CA ILE A 62 -12.70 -7.15 3.94
C ILE A 62 -12.73 -6.71 5.41
N ALA A 63 -12.55 -5.40 5.64
CA ALA A 63 -12.62 -4.79 6.97
C ALA A 63 -13.50 -3.53 6.95
N ASP A 64 -14.05 -3.14 8.10
CA ASP A 64 -14.71 -1.84 8.28
C ASP A 64 -13.63 -0.79 8.57
N GLU A 65 -13.00 -0.29 7.52
CA GLU A 65 -11.98 0.76 7.62
C GLU A 65 -12.61 2.09 8.01
N VAL A 66 -11.99 2.78 8.96
CA VAL A 66 -12.43 4.08 9.44
C VAL A 66 -11.25 5.05 9.50
N PRO A 67 -11.47 6.35 9.24
CA PRO A 67 -10.43 7.35 9.44
C PRO A 67 -9.98 7.44 10.90
N ALA A 68 -8.74 7.88 11.13
CA ALA A 68 -8.16 8.02 12.47
C ALA A 68 -8.96 8.97 13.40
N TRP A 69 -9.69 9.93 12.84
CA TRP A 69 -10.45 10.95 13.59
C TRP A 69 -11.87 10.53 13.99
N VAL A 70 -12.28 9.27 13.77
CA VAL A 70 -13.61 8.83 14.22
C VAL A 70 -13.67 8.69 15.75
N SER A 71 -14.87 8.84 16.33
CA SER A 71 -15.07 8.62 17.76
C SER A 71 -14.65 7.20 18.19
N GLY A 72 -14.18 7.04 19.43
CA GLY A 72 -13.83 5.71 19.97
C GLY A 72 -14.98 4.69 19.90
N LYS A 73 -16.23 5.16 20.01
CA LYS A 73 -17.42 4.31 19.81
C LYS A 73 -17.53 3.79 18.36
N ARG A 74 -17.24 4.64 17.37
CA ARG A 74 -17.23 4.26 15.95
C ARG A 74 -16.08 3.30 15.64
N ASN A 75 -14.91 3.54 16.23
CA ASN A 75 -13.75 2.66 16.09
C ASN A 75 -14.00 1.26 16.68
N LYS A 76 -14.57 1.19 17.89
CA LYS A 76 -14.98 -0.11 18.46
C LYS A 76 -15.99 -0.84 17.57
N THR A 77 -16.93 -0.10 16.99
CA THR A 77 -17.93 -0.67 16.08
C THR A 77 -17.30 -1.21 14.79
N SER A 78 -16.27 -0.56 14.23
CA SER A 78 -15.55 -1.09 13.08
C SER A 78 -14.82 -2.38 13.42
N ILE A 79 -14.12 -2.43 14.56
CA ILE A 79 -13.43 -3.63 15.03
C ILE A 79 -14.42 -4.81 15.15
N ASP A 80 -15.55 -4.59 15.84
CA ASP A 80 -16.58 -5.63 16.03
C ASP A 80 -17.16 -6.13 14.69
N ARG A 81 -17.28 -5.26 13.67
CA ARG A 81 -17.75 -5.64 12.33
C ARG A 81 -16.69 -6.40 11.55
N THR A 82 -15.45 -5.93 11.56
CA THR A 82 -14.32 -6.60 10.90
C THR A 82 -14.15 -8.02 11.41
N LEU A 83 -14.22 -8.23 12.74
CA LEU A 83 -14.14 -9.58 13.31
C LEU A 83 -15.28 -10.50 12.82
N ARG A 84 -16.51 -9.98 12.79
CA ARG A 84 -17.65 -10.76 12.27
C ARG A 84 -17.50 -11.10 10.79
N TRP A 85 -17.02 -10.15 9.98
CA TRP A 85 -16.82 -10.39 8.55
C TRP A 85 -15.63 -11.32 8.29
N LEU A 86 -14.61 -11.28 9.14
CA LEU A 86 -13.49 -12.21 9.11
C LEU A 86 -14.00 -13.64 9.32
N ASP A 87 -14.86 -13.89 10.30
CA ASP A 87 -15.47 -15.21 10.53
C ASP A 87 -16.18 -15.75 9.28
N GLU A 88 -16.86 -14.87 8.52
CA GLU A 88 -17.49 -15.23 7.23
C GLU A 88 -16.44 -15.51 6.13
N CYS A 89 -15.33 -14.77 6.12
CA CYS A 89 -14.24 -14.93 5.15
C CYS A 89 -13.38 -16.17 5.42
N LEU A 90 -13.26 -16.61 6.68
CA LEU A 90 -12.49 -17.81 7.08
C LEU A 90 -13.00 -19.09 6.39
N ALA A 91 -14.23 -19.09 5.87
CA ALA A 91 -14.77 -20.19 5.06
C ALA A 91 -13.93 -20.52 3.81
N LEU A 92 -13.12 -19.57 3.32
CA LEU A 92 -12.19 -19.77 2.20
C LEU A 92 -10.72 -19.92 2.60
N ASP A 93 -10.42 -20.04 3.91
CA ASP A 93 -9.06 -20.06 4.48
C ASP A 93 -8.17 -18.93 3.93
N PRO A 94 -8.34 -17.68 4.40
CA PRO A 94 -7.46 -16.60 4.00
C PRO A 94 -6.00 -16.97 4.35
N VAL A 95 -5.15 -16.80 3.34
CA VAL A 95 -3.74 -17.17 3.43
C VAL A 95 -2.89 -16.02 3.98
N CYS A 96 -3.41 -14.79 4.00
CA CYS A 96 -2.75 -13.62 4.60
C CYS A 96 -3.68 -12.75 5.45
N PHE A 97 -3.06 -12.01 6.37
CA PHE A 97 -3.68 -10.90 7.06
C PHE A 97 -3.35 -9.60 6.36
N TRP A 98 -4.38 -8.82 6.05
CA TRP A 98 -4.20 -7.47 5.56
C TRP A 98 -4.28 -6.46 6.70
N ILE A 99 -3.26 -5.61 6.75
CA ILE A 99 -3.12 -4.54 7.72
C ILE A 99 -3.33 -3.23 6.96
N GLY A 100 -4.34 -2.49 7.36
CA GLY A 100 -4.69 -1.19 6.78
C GLY A 100 -4.76 -0.11 7.84
N GLY A 101 -4.96 1.14 7.39
CA GLY A 101 -5.07 2.29 8.29
C GLY A 101 -3.75 2.96 8.68
N PHE A 102 -2.64 2.53 8.07
CA PHE A 102 -1.33 3.18 8.17
C PHE A 102 -1.09 4.11 6.96
N GLY A 103 -0.19 5.08 7.10
CA GLY A 103 0.08 6.10 6.08
C GLY A 103 -1.00 7.19 5.99
N LEU A 104 -1.90 7.29 6.98
CA LEU A 104 -3.04 8.21 6.97
C LEU A 104 -2.87 9.39 7.94
N GLY A 105 -1.64 9.63 8.40
CA GLY A 105 -1.28 10.72 9.30
C GLY A 105 -0.97 10.29 10.73
N GLU A 106 -0.72 9.00 10.97
CA GLU A 106 -0.08 8.56 12.20
C GLU A 106 1.32 9.17 12.32
N ASN A 107 1.79 9.34 13.56
CA ASN A 107 3.14 9.84 13.78
C ASN A 107 4.18 8.74 13.51
N VAL A 108 5.31 9.10 12.88
CA VAL A 108 6.35 8.14 12.45
C VAL A 108 6.95 7.41 13.66
N GLU A 109 7.06 8.08 14.80
CA GLU A 109 7.59 7.51 16.05
C GLU A 109 6.60 6.57 16.75
N GLU A 110 5.30 6.74 16.53
CA GLU A 110 4.24 5.90 17.11
C GLU A 110 3.97 4.64 16.28
N ARG A 111 4.29 4.70 14.99
CA ARG A 111 4.03 3.62 14.03
C ARG A 111 4.59 2.26 14.46
N PRO A 112 5.86 2.12 14.92
CA PRO A 112 6.37 0.81 15.33
C PRO A 112 5.57 0.18 16.48
N ALA A 113 5.13 1.00 17.44
CA ALA A 113 4.31 0.52 18.55
C ALA A 113 2.94 0.04 18.08
N LEU A 114 2.32 0.74 17.12
CA LEU A 114 1.05 0.35 16.51
C LEU A 114 1.19 -0.92 15.67
N LEU A 115 2.25 -1.03 14.86
CA LEU A 115 2.53 -2.23 14.07
C LEU A 115 2.72 -3.44 14.97
N ASN A 116 3.58 -3.33 15.98
CA ASN A 116 3.84 -4.42 16.93
C ASN A 116 2.55 -4.86 17.65
N ALA A 117 1.74 -3.91 18.10
CA ALA A 117 0.45 -4.22 18.74
C ALA A 117 -0.49 -5.02 17.83
N VAL A 118 -0.45 -4.81 16.51
CA VAL A 118 -1.22 -5.61 15.55
C VAL A 118 -0.54 -6.96 15.32
N THR A 119 0.74 -6.97 14.98
CA THR A 119 1.48 -8.16 14.56
C THR A 119 1.61 -9.20 15.67
N ASP A 120 1.70 -8.78 16.93
CA ASP A 120 1.73 -9.66 18.12
C ASP A 120 0.44 -10.48 18.29
N ASN A 121 -0.66 -10.03 17.68
CA ASN A 121 -1.95 -10.73 17.71
C ASN A 121 -2.20 -11.58 16.45
N LEU A 122 -1.25 -11.63 15.52
CA LEU A 122 -1.37 -12.38 14.27
C LEU A 122 -0.47 -13.63 14.28
N PRO A 123 -0.97 -14.80 13.82
CA PRO A 123 -0.18 -16.02 13.66
C PRO A 123 1.12 -15.77 12.88
N GLU A 124 2.23 -16.31 13.36
CA GLU A 124 3.55 -16.14 12.72
C GLU A 124 3.68 -16.88 11.39
N GLU A 125 2.89 -17.93 11.19
CA GLU A 125 2.96 -18.77 9.98
C GLU A 125 2.17 -18.21 8.80
N LYS A 126 1.43 -17.11 9.00
CA LYS A 126 0.57 -16.49 7.98
C LYS A 126 1.20 -15.17 7.51
N VAL A 127 1.17 -14.95 6.19
CA VAL A 127 1.73 -13.75 5.56
C VAL A 127 1.01 -12.50 6.07
N ARG A 128 1.78 -11.48 6.45
CA ARG A 128 1.28 -10.16 6.86
C ARG A 128 1.51 -9.16 5.73
N PHE A 129 0.41 -8.75 5.08
CA PHE A 129 0.40 -7.79 3.99
C PHE A 129 -0.08 -6.44 4.50
N ILE A 130 0.70 -5.37 4.31
CA ILE A 130 0.30 -4.01 4.70
C ILE A 130 0.06 -3.14 3.47
N SER A 131 -0.91 -2.23 3.60
CA SER A 131 -1.07 -1.11 2.68
C SER A 131 -0.82 0.22 3.39
N GLY A 132 -0.15 1.14 2.69
CA GLY A 132 0.00 2.54 3.11
C GLY A 132 1.38 2.92 3.68
N LEU A 133 2.31 1.96 3.80
CA LEU A 133 3.72 2.26 4.09
C LEU A 133 4.46 2.45 2.77
N SER A 134 4.75 3.70 2.44
CA SER A 134 5.13 4.09 1.08
C SER A 134 6.58 4.52 0.99
N LEU A 135 7.12 5.20 2.00
CA LEU A 135 8.51 5.65 1.98
C LEU A 135 9.45 4.48 2.35
N PRO A 136 10.69 4.45 1.81
CA PRO A 136 11.65 3.41 2.11
C PRO A 136 11.88 3.17 3.61
N GLU A 137 11.92 4.24 4.41
CA GLU A 137 12.11 4.17 5.86
C GLU A 137 10.92 3.49 6.56
N GLU A 138 9.70 3.71 6.05
CA GLU A 138 8.47 3.11 6.58
C GLU A 138 8.41 1.62 6.25
N VAL A 139 8.87 1.24 5.04
CA VAL A 139 9.02 -0.17 4.66
C VAL A 139 10.00 -0.86 5.61
N LEU A 140 11.15 -0.23 5.91
CA LEU A 140 12.12 -0.79 6.86
C LEU A 140 11.56 -0.92 8.27
N GLN A 141 10.77 0.05 8.74
CA GLN A 141 10.04 -0.05 10.02
C GLN A 141 9.05 -1.22 10.00
N GLY A 142 8.29 -1.38 8.91
CA GLY A 142 7.37 -2.49 8.73
C GLY A 142 8.08 -3.85 8.78
N VAL A 143 9.21 -3.98 8.07
CA VAL A 143 10.03 -5.21 8.09
C VAL A 143 10.52 -5.51 9.51
N ALA A 144 11.00 -4.49 10.24
CA ALA A 144 11.42 -4.64 11.63
C ALA A 144 10.28 -5.08 12.57
N SER A 145 9.04 -4.73 12.23
CA SER A 145 7.82 -5.15 12.93
C SER A 145 7.22 -6.48 12.41
N GLY A 146 7.89 -7.18 11.49
CA GLY A 146 7.45 -8.50 11.02
C GLY A 146 6.39 -8.49 9.91
N ILE A 147 6.31 -7.40 9.14
CA ILE A 147 5.51 -7.33 7.91
C ILE A 147 6.26 -8.01 6.76
N ASP A 148 5.54 -8.81 5.96
CA ASP A 148 6.12 -9.63 4.89
C ASP A 148 5.90 -9.04 3.49
N LEU A 149 4.77 -8.37 3.26
CA LEU A 149 4.37 -7.87 1.95
C LEU A 149 3.90 -6.41 2.04
N PHE A 150 4.30 -5.61 1.07
CA PHE A 150 4.00 -4.17 0.97
C PHE A 150 3.44 -3.85 -0.42
N ASP A 151 2.53 -2.88 -0.48
CA ASP A 151 2.17 -2.24 -1.73
C ASP A 151 3.16 -1.11 -2.11
N SER A 152 3.26 -0.80 -3.40
CA SER A 152 4.24 0.19 -3.90
C SER A 152 3.57 1.34 -4.66
N THR A 153 2.64 2.02 -3.99
CA THR A 153 1.96 3.20 -4.53
C THR A 153 2.90 4.40 -4.68
N TYR A 154 3.89 4.51 -3.80
CA TYR A 154 4.87 5.58 -3.78
C TYR A 154 5.57 5.80 -5.13
N ILE A 155 6.06 4.72 -5.73
CA ILE A 155 6.82 4.76 -6.98
C ILE A 155 5.92 5.25 -8.13
N TYR A 156 4.66 4.83 -8.12
CA TYR A 156 3.67 5.30 -9.08
C TYR A 156 3.45 6.82 -8.97
N HIS A 157 3.23 7.34 -7.76
CA HIS A 157 3.05 8.79 -7.55
C HIS A 157 4.29 9.60 -7.92
N LEU A 158 5.49 9.11 -7.60
CA LEU A 158 6.73 9.76 -8.02
C LEU A 158 6.86 9.82 -9.53
N THR A 159 6.56 8.71 -10.21
CA THR A 159 6.61 8.63 -11.68
C THR A 159 5.64 9.64 -12.31
N LEU A 160 4.40 9.70 -11.84
CA LEU A 160 3.42 10.70 -12.30
C LEU A 160 3.90 12.15 -12.03
N GLY A 161 4.58 12.37 -10.91
CA GLY A 161 5.19 13.64 -10.56
C GLY A 161 6.37 14.03 -11.45
N GLY A 162 6.89 13.12 -12.27
CA GLY A 162 8.11 13.32 -13.06
C GLY A 162 9.39 13.21 -12.22
N PHE A 163 9.37 12.37 -11.19
CA PHE A 163 10.52 12.07 -10.37
C PHE A 163 11.02 10.65 -10.65
N ALA A 164 12.32 10.44 -10.52
CA ALA A 164 12.93 9.12 -10.46
C ALA A 164 13.56 8.93 -9.08
N LEU A 165 13.38 7.73 -8.50
CA LEU A 165 14.06 7.36 -7.28
C LEU A 165 15.55 7.16 -7.55
N ILE A 166 16.37 7.68 -6.65
CA ILE A 166 17.81 7.44 -6.61
C ILE A 166 18.18 6.91 -5.24
N PHE A 167 18.80 5.73 -5.22
CA PHE A 167 19.39 5.18 -4.02
C PHE A 167 20.90 5.16 -4.24
N PRO A 168 21.63 6.20 -3.82
CA PRO A 168 23.09 6.16 -3.91
C PRO A 168 23.59 5.01 -3.05
N PHE A 169 24.10 3.96 -3.70
CA PHE A 169 24.66 2.76 -3.05
C PHE A 169 26.11 3.00 -2.61
N GLU A 170 26.51 4.25 -2.36
CA GLU A 170 27.84 4.52 -1.81
C GLU A 170 27.88 4.00 -0.38
N ILE A 171 28.45 2.79 -0.28
CA ILE A 171 28.97 2.20 0.96
C ILE A 171 29.67 3.33 1.71
N LEU A 172 29.32 3.50 2.98
CA LEU A 172 29.93 4.45 3.92
C LEU A 172 31.44 4.20 4.04
N ASP A 173 32.22 4.61 3.04
CA ASP A 173 33.63 4.92 3.23
C ASP A 173 33.64 6.31 3.86
N HIS A 174 33.86 6.34 5.17
CA HIS A 174 33.87 7.54 6.00
C HIS A 174 34.90 8.61 5.59
N ASN A 175 35.65 8.44 4.50
CA ASN A 175 36.81 9.24 4.15
C ASN A 175 36.91 9.53 2.63
N ASN A 176 35.90 10.15 2.03
CA ASN A 176 36.01 11.12 0.91
C ASN A 176 34.71 11.17 0.12
N LEU A 177 33.94 12.25 0.24
CA LEU A 177 32.92 12.58 -0.75
C LEU A 177 32.88 14.09 -0.99
N ASP A 178 33.77 14.53 -1.87
CA ASP A 178 33.61 15.77 -2.64
C ASP A 178 32.77 15.42 -3.89
N PHE A 179 31.46 15.26 -3.69
CA PHE A 179 30.50 15.31 -4.78
C PHE A 179 29.80 16.67 -4.69
N GLN A 180 30.40 17.68 -5.34
CA GLN A 180 29.74 18.96 -5.57
C GLN A 180 28.64 18.76 -6.61
N LEU A 181 27.43 18.44 -6.15
CA LEU A 181 26.19 18.69 -6.87
C LEU A 181 25.41 19.73 -6.08
N ASP A 182 25.45 20.93 -6.65
CA ASP A 182 24.85 22.21 -6.30
C ASP A 182 23.72 22.20 -5.23
N ASP A 183 23.94 23.04 -4.21
CA ASP A 183 23.12 23.28 -3.03
C ASP A 183 21.73 23.86 -3.35
N THR A 184 20.80 23.01 -3.77
CA THR A 184 19.37 23.29 -3.59
C THR A 184 18.78 22.20 -2.70
N VAL A 185 18.64 22.55 -1.42
CA VAL A 185 17.93 21.84 -0.33
C VAL A 185 16.84 20.90 -0.87
N GLY A 186 17.22 19.66 -1.15
CA GLY A 186 16.42 18.69 -1.89
C GLY A 186 16.62 17.30 -1.34
N ASP A 187 15.53 16.56 -1.27
CA ASP A 187 15.49 15.15 -0.87
C ASP A 187 16.48 14.32 -1.69
N ARG A 188 17.52 13.79 -1.04
CA ARG A 188 18.64 13.05 -1.67
C ARG A 188 18.23 11.67 -2.23
N THR A 189 16.97 11.27 -2.04
CA THR A 189 16.44 9.98 -2.48
C THR A 189 15.72 10.05 -3.83
N LYS A 190 15.56 11.24 -4.42
CA LYS A 190 14.86 11.41 -5.70
C LYS A 190 15.41 12.55 -6.56
N ILE A 191 15.36 12.38 -7.87
CA ILE A 191 15.68 13.43 -8.84
C ILE A 191 14.42 13.92 -9.55
N ASN A 192 14.31 15.24 -9.72
CA ASN A 192 13.23 15.86 -10.50
C ASN A 192 13.60 15.85 -11.98
N LEU A 193 13.01 14.94 -12.76
CA LEU A 193 13.30 14.83 -14.20
C LEU A 193 12.84 16.06 -14.98
N ARG A 194 11.88 16.83 -14.47
CA ARG A 194 11.41 18.08 -15.12
C ARG A 194 12.40 19.23 -14.99
N ALA A 195 13.43 19.11 -14.15
CA ALA A 195 14.46 20.12 -14.01
C ALA A 195 15.23 20.30 -15.33
N THR A 196 15.57 21.56 -15.64
CA THR A 196 16.22 21.96 -16.91
C THR A 196 17.52 21.21 -17.17
N ILE A 197 18.26 20.86 -16.12
CA ILE A 197 19.51 20.09 -16.20
C ILE A 197 19.32 18.68 -16.81
N TYR A 198 18.12 18.10 -16.73
CA TYR A 198 17.80 16.77 -17.26
C TYR A 198 17.03 16.79 -18.59
N ARG A 199 16.77 17.98 -19.17
CA ARG A 199 16.02 18.10 -20.45
C ARG A 199 16.72 17.42 -21.64
N CYS A 200 18.05 17.33 -21.63
CA CYS A 200 18.79 16.60 -22.65
C CYS A 200 18.56 15.07 -22.55
N VAL A 201 18.25 14.54 -21.36
CA VAL A 201 18.03 13.11 -21.12
C VAL A 201 16.59 12.70 -21.45
N ILE A 202 15.59 13.56 -21.16
CA ILE A 202 14.18 13.32 -21.52
C ILE A 202 14.01 13.16 -23.04
N SER A 203 14.74 13.94 -23.83
CA SER A 203 14.66 13.88 -25.29
C SER A 203 15.12 12.51 -25.84
N VAL A 204 16.10 11.87 -25.18
CA VAL A 204 16.57 10.52 -25.54
C VAL A 204 15.55 9.46 -25.13
N LEU A 205 14.95 9.56 -23.95
CA LEU A 205 13.95 8.58 -23.49
C LEU A 205 12.68 8.57 -24.37
N LEU A 206 12.23 9.75 -24.82
CA LEU A 206 11.10 9.88 -25.75
C LEU A 206 11.43 9.37 -27.16
N MET A 207 12.68 9.48 -27.61
CA MET A 207 13.10 8.91 -28.89
C MET A 207 13.00 7.38 -28.90
N TYR A 208 13.35 6.69 -27.80
CA TYR A 208 13.20 5.24 -27.72
C TYR A 208 11.74 4.78 -27.85
N HIS A 209 10.77 5.54 -27.33
CA HIS A 209 9.36 5.21 -27.47
C HIS A 209 8.80 5.45 -28.89
N THR A 210 9.50 6.24 -29.71
CA THR A 210 9.10 6.55 -31.09
C THR A 210 9.75 5.59 -32.11
N VAL A 211 10.81 4.88 -31.74
CA VAL A 211 11.55 3.98 -32.65
C VAL A 211 11.09 2.51 -32.54
N VAL A 212 10.24 2.16 -31.56
CA VAL A 212 9.74 0.78 -31.33
C VAL A 212 8.24 0.62 -31.67
N ASN A 213 7.71 1.39 -32.61
CA ASN A 213 6.41 1.12 -33.24
C ASN A 213 6.53 1.07 -34.75
#